data_AF-A0A7L2KR73-F1
#
_entry.id   AF-A0A7L2KR73-F1
#
_cell.length_a   1.000
_cell.length_b   1.000
_cell.length_c   1.000
_cell.angle_alpha   90.00
_cell.angle_beta   90.00
_cell.angle_gamma   90.00
#
_symmetry.space_group_name_H-M   'P 1'
#
loop_
_entity.id
_entity.type
_entity.pdbx_description
1 polymer ?
#
loop_
_entity_poly.entity_id
_entity_poly.type
_entity_poly.pdbx_seq_one_letter_code
_entity_poly.pdbx_strand_id
1 'polypeptide(L)'
;FNWNSHLERHRRIHTGEKPFQCRECGKRFSWSSHLDRHRRIHKNSVSRIFRCQECGKSFSWNSHLDRHRRIHGGEKPFGCQKCGK
;
A
#
# COMPACT_ATOMS: atom_id res chain seq x y z
N PHE A 1 21.45 -6.52 6.81
CA PHE A 1 20.74 -7.40 5.86
C PHE A 1 21.34 -8.80 5.96
N ASN A 2 20.65 -9.79 6.53
CA ASN A 2 21.23 -11.14 6.75
C ASN A 2 21.19 -12.07 5.52
N TRP A 3 20.67 -11.61 4.38
CA TRP A 3 20.63 -12.40 3.14
C TRP A 3 21.01 -11.52 1.94
N ASN A 4 21.82 -12.06 1.03
CA ASN A 4 22.29 -11.35 -0.17
C ASN A 4 21.10 -10.88 -1.06
N SER A 5 20.07 -11.73 -1.19
CA SER A 5 18.82 -11.39 -1.89
C SER A 5 18.07 -10.19 -1.27
N HIS A 6 18.16 -9.98 0.03
CA HIS A 6 17.56 -8.82 0.71
C HIS A 6 18.36 -7.55 0.48
N LEU A 7 19.70 -7.65 0.44
CA LEU A 7 20.59 -6.54 0.11
C LEU A 7 20.35 -6.07 -1.34
N GLU A 8 20.24 -7.02 -2.27
CA GLU A 8 19.96 -6.71 -3.68
C GLU A 8 18.60 -6.02 -3.84
N ARG A 9 17.57 -6.54 -3.16
CA ARG A 9 16.25 -5.90 -3.13
C ARG A 9 16.28 -4.49 -2.54
N HIS A 10 17.08 -4.27 -1.49
CA HIS A 10 17.24 -2.96 -0.88
C HIS A 10 17.96 -1.99 -1.83
N ARG A 11 18.98 -2.44 -2.55
CA ARG A 11 19.73 -1.62 -3.51
C ARG A 11 18.84 -1.02 -4.60
N ARG A 12 17.79 -1.73 -5.02
CA ARG A 12 16.77 -1.21 -5.96
C ARG A 12 16.07 0.05 -5.50
N ILE A 13 16.03 0.33 -4.19
CA ILE A 13 15.47 1.57 -3.64
C ILE A 13 16.37 2.76 -4.00
N HIS A 14 17.69 2.57 -3.97
CA HIS A 14 18.66 3.61 -4.30
C HIS A 14 18.80 3.82 -5.82
N THR A 15 18.81 2.73 -6.59
CA THR A 15 18.98 2.80 -8.06
C THR A 15 17.70 3.15 -8.80
N GLY A 16 16.54 3.06 -8.15
CA GLY A 16 15.24 3.26 -8.79
C GLY A 16 14.84 2.15 -9.77
N GLU A 17 15.57 1.03 -9.78
CA GLU A 17 15.30 -0.09 -10.68
C GLU A 17 13.90 -0.67 -10.47
N LYS A 18 13.17 -0.85 -11.56
CA LYS A 18 11.80 -1.39 -11.58
C LYS A 18 11.71 -2.53 -12.59
N PRO A 19 12.17 -3.74 -12.24
CA PRO A 19 12.23 -4.86 -13.18
C PRO A 19 10.84 -5.42 -13.53
N PHE A 20 9.81 -5.19 -12.72
CA PHE A 20 8.49 -5.79 -12.92
C PHE A 20 7.57 -4.82 -13.68
N GLN A 21 7.14 -5.18 -14.89
CA GLN A 21 6.25 -4.36 -15.71
C GLN A 21 4.83 -4.94 -15.78
N CYS A 22 3.83 -4.07 -15.62
CA CYS A 22 2.43 -4.40 -15.92
C CYS A 22 2.23 -4.42 -17.44
N ARG A 23 1.79 -5.55 -17.98
CA ARG A 23 1.51 -5.69 -19.42
C ARG A 23 0.25 -4.94 -19.87
N GLU A 24 -0.68 -4.67 -18.95
CA GLU A 24 -1.96 -4.02 -19.27
C GLU A 24 -1.82 -2.50 -19.43
N CYS A 25 -0.92 -1.85 -18.68
CA CYS A 25 -0.76 -0.38 -18.72
C CYS A 25 0.70 0.10 -18.80
N GLY A 26 1.66 -0.82 -18.93
CA GLY A 26 3.09 -0.50 -19.04
C GLY A 26 3.77 -0.05 -17.75
N LYS A 27 3.03 0.13 -16.64
CA LYS A 27 3.58 0.64 -15.36
C LYS A 27 4.58 -0.32 -14.72
N ARG A 28 5.72 0.21 -14.25
CA ARG A 28 6.82 -0.60 -13.67
C ARG A 28 6.87 -0.52 -12.15
N PHE A 29 7.30 -1.60 -11.50
CA PHE A 29 7.39 -1.79 -10.06
C PHE A 29 8.74 -2.42 -9.66
N SER A 30 9.23 -2.09 -8.47
CA SER A 30 10.49 -2.63 -7.92
C SER A 30 10.34 -4.02 -7.31
N TRP A 31 9.12 -4.43 -6.96
CA TRP A 31 8.80 -5.72 -6.34
C TRP A 31 7.63 -6.41 -7.05
N SER A 32 7.69 -7.73 -7.19
CA SER A 32 6.65 -8.55 -7.82
C SER A 32 5.32 -8.47 -7.08
N SER A 33 5.34 -8.51 -5.75
CA SER A 33 4.15 -8.35 -4.91
C SER A 33 3.40 -7.02 -5.14
N HIS A 34 4.13 -5.96 -5.50
CA HIS A 34 3.53 -4.68 -5.87
C HIS A 34 2.86 -4.73 -7.24
N LEU A 35 3.47 -5.41 -8.22
CA LEU A 35 2.86 -5.65 -9.52
C LEU A 35 1.59 -6.51 -9.39
N ASP A 36 1.62 -7.60 -8.62
CA ASP A 36 0.44 -8.46 -8.40
C ASP A 36 -0.70 -7.71 -7.72
N ARG A 37 -0.37 -6.88 -6.72
CA ARG A 37 -1.34 -5.98 -6.10
C ARG A 37 -1.92 -4.99 -7.11
N HIS A 38 -1.08 -4.42 -7.97
CA HIS A 38 -1.51 -3.49 -9.00
C HIS A 38 -2.43 -4.15 -10.03
N ARG A 39 -2.14 -5.36 -10.50
CA ARG A 39 -2.97 -6.08 -11.47
C ARG A 39 -4.43 -6.27 -11.03
N ARG A 40 -4.71 -6.25 -9.73
CA ARG A 40 -6.09 -6.27 -9.22
C ARG A 40 -6.92 -5.06 -9.62
N ILE A 41 -6.30 -3.92 -9.96
CA ILE A 41 -7.04 -2.73 -10.42
C ILE A 41 -7.56 -2.91 -11.85
N HIS A 42 -6.82 -3.65 -12.70
CA HIS A 42 -7.19 -3.87 -14.10
C HIS A 42 -8.32 -4.89 -14.23
N LYS A 43 -8.38 -5.87 -13.32
CA LYS A 43 -9.44 -6.89 -13.23
C LYS A 43 -10.81 -6.37 -12.77
N ASN A 44 -11.16 -5.10 -13.02
CA ASN A 44 -12.52 -4.56 -12.88
C ASN A 44 -13.19 -4.89 -11.50
N SER A 45 -12.37 -5.03 -10.46
CA SER A 45 -12.81 -5.40 -9.11
C SER A 45 -13.35 -4.20 -8.34
N VAL A 46 -14.35 -3.53 -8.92
CA VAL A 46 -15.30 -2.67 -8.21
C VAL A 46 -15.96 -3.42 -7.04
N SER A 47 -15.94 -4.75 -7.05
CA SER A 47 -16.59 -5.64 -6.07
C SER A 47 -15.89 -5.81 -4.72
N ARG A 48 -14.66 -5.34 -4.52
CA ARG A 48 -13.97 -5.40 -3.20
C ARG A 48 -13.36 -4.08 -2.79
N ILE A 49 -14.08 -3.00 -3.09
CA ILE A 49 -13.79 -1.70 -2.51
C ILE A 49 -14.37 -1.70 -1.09
N PHE A 50 -13.49 -1.61 -0.10
CA PHE A 50 -13.87 -1.47 1.30
C PHE A 50 -14.39 -0.05 1.50
N ARG A 51 -15.71 0.07 1.70
CA ARG A 51 -16.37 1.37 1.88
C ARG A 51 -16.43 1.73 3.36
N CYS A 52 -16.05 2.96 3.66
CA CYS A 52 -16.31 3.58 4.96
C CYS A 52 -17.81 3.87 5.07
N GLN A 53 -18.47 3.33 6.09
CA GLN A 53 -19.89 3.58 6.35
C GLN A 53 -20.15 5.02 6.84
N GLU A 54 -19.16 5.65 7.49
CA GLU A 54 -19.32 6.99 8.08
C GLU A 54 -19.24 8.12 7.05
N CYS A 55 -18.39 8.00 6.01
CA CYS A 55 -18.23 9.06 5.01
C CYS A 55 -18.34 8.59 3.55
N GLY A 56 -18.64 7.31 3.32
CA GLY A 56 -18.80 6.75 1.98
C GLY A 56 -17.52 6.59 1.16
N LYS A 57 -16.34 6.94 1.71
CA LYS A 57 -15.05 6.79 1.02
C LYS A 57 -14.71 5.34 0.77
N SER A 58 -14.06 5.11 -0.36
CA SER A 58 -13.90 3.80 -0.97
C SER A 58 -12.41 3.46 -1.10
N PHE A 59 -11.98 2.32 -0.55
CA PHE A 59 -10.58 1.90 -0.50
C PHE A 59 -10.38 0.53 -1.15
N SER A 60 -9.31 0.35 -1.92
CA SER A 60 -9.02 -0.95 -2.53
C SER A 60 -8.40 -1.97 -1.57
N TRP A 61 -8.13 -1.59 -0.30
CA TRP A 61 -7.52 -2.45 0.73
C TRP A 61 -8.17 -2.25 2.09
N ASN A 62 -8.47 -3.36 2.79
CA ASN A 62 -9.06 -3.32 4.13
C ASN A 62 -8.18 -2.57 5.14
N SER A 63 -6.85 -2.76 5.07
CA SER A 63 -5.90 -2.06 5.95
C SER A 63 -5.91 -0.54 5.75
N HIS A 64 -6.25 -0.08 4.54
CA HIS A 64 -6.40 1.36 4.28
C HIS A 64 -7.72 1.89 4.84
N LEU A 65 -8.81 1.12 4.72
CA LEU A 65 -10.09 1.46 5.37
C LEU A 65 -9.92 1.49 6.89
N ASP A 66 -9.28 0.49 7.48
CA ASP A 66 -9.03 0.41 8.92
C ASP A 66 -8.23 1.61 9.44
N ARG A 67 -7.14 1.96 8.75
CA ARG A 67 -6.40 3.19 9.05
C ARG A 67 -7.25 4.45 8.87
N HIS A 68 -8.11 4.47 7.86
CA HIS A 68 -9.00 5.59 7.64
C HIS A 68 -10.05 5.71 8.75
N ARG A 69 -10.63 4.62 9.27
CA ARG A 69 -11.62 4.69 10.35
C ARG A 69 -11.08 5.40 11.61
N ARG A 70 -9.77 5.31 11.86
CA ARG A 70 -9.12 6.05 12.95
C ARG A 70 -9.26 7.57 12.85
N ILE A 71 -9.45 8.14 11.64
CA ILE A 71 -9.68 9.58 11.50
C ILE A 71 -11.06 10.00 11.99
N HIS A 72 -12.04 9.11 11.97
CA HIS A 72 -13.39 9.35 12.50
C HIS A 72 -13.43 9.19 14.01
N GLY A 73 -12.71 8.21 14.55
CA GLY A 73 -12.59 7.98 15.99
C GLY A 73 -11.61 8.90 16.72
N GLY A 74 -10.85 9.75 16.01
CA GLY A 74 -9.81 10.59 16.62
C GLY A 74 -8.66 9.80 17.28
N GLU A 75 -8.57 8.50 17.03
CA GLU A 75 -7.55 7.63 17.62
C GLU A 75 -6.19 7.97 17.01
N LYS A 76 -5.29 8.51 17.84
CA LYS A 76 -3.86 8.65 17.53
C LYS A 76 -3.11 7.45 18.14
N PRO A 77 -2.71 6.44 17.34
CA PRO A 77 -1.96 5.30 17.86
C PRO A 77 -0.53 5.65 18.27
N PHE A 78 -0.01 6.80 17.82
CA PHE A 78 1.28 7.33 18.21
C PHE A 78 1.06 8.69 18.87
N GLY A 79 0.88 8.66 20.19
CA GLY A 79 0.93 9.85 21.03
C GLY A 79 2.36 10.04 21.54
N CYS A 80 2.93 11.21 21.34
CA CYS A 80 4.17 11.64 21.98
C CYS A 80 3.99 11.62 23.51
N GLN A 81 4.65 10.69 24.21
CA GLN A 81 4.58 10.61 25.68
C GLN A 81 5.16 11.87 26.38
N LYS A 82 6.01 12.64 25.69
CA LYS A 82 6.53 13.93 26.19
C LYS A 82 5.59 15.12 26.01
N CYS A 83 4.60 15.03 25.11
CA CYS A 83 3.83 16.19 24.70
C CYS A 83 2.32 15.95 24.56
N GLY A 84 1.85 14.73 24.85
CA GLY A 84 0.42 14.38 24.89
C GLY A 84 -0.30 14.51 23.54
N LYS A 85 0.43 14.60 22.43
CA LYS A 85 -0.08 14.83 21.07
C LYS A 85 0.38 13.80 20.07
#